data_AF-A0A2D8EJ22-F1
#
_entry.id   AF-A0A2D8EJ22-F1
#
_cell.length_a   1.000
_cell.length_b   1.000
_cell.length_c   1.000
_cell.angle_alpha   90.00
_cell.angle_beta   90.00
_cell.angle_gamma   90.00
#
_symmetry.space_group_name_H-M   'P 1'
#
loop_
_entity.id
_entity.type
_entity.pdbx_description
1 polymer ?
#
loop_
_entity_poly.entity_id
_entity_poly.type
_entity_poly.pdbx_seq_one_letter_code
_entity_poly.pdbx_strand_id
1 'polypeptide(L)' 'MQDIDTIQDIRSIIKKTLEKYKEDIIYGVDTIENLQYARGKINALEALLQDLNDLLKKENDL' A
#
# COMPACT_ATOMS: atom_id res chain seq x y z
N MET A 1 2.50 22.47 -2.24
CA MET A 1 1.26 22.10 -2.96
C MET A 1 1.48 20.99 -3.99
N GLN A 2 2.53 21.01 -4.83
CA GLN A 2 2.87 19.86 -5.72
C GLN A 2 3.19 18.55 -4.96
N ASP A 3 3.71 18.64 -3.73
CA ASP A 3 4.02 17.47 -2.91
C ASP A 3 2.77 16.72 -2.43
N ILE A 4 1.68 17.44 -2.10
CA ILE A 4 0.41 16.83 -1.66
C ILE A 4 -0.21 16.01 -2.78
N ASP A 5 -0.26 16.56 -4.00
CA ASP A 5 -0.80 15.85 -5.17
C ASP A 5 0.02 14.59 -5.47
N THR A 6 1.35 14.70 -5.39
CA THR A 6 2.26 13.56 -5.56
C THR A 6 2.02 12.46 -4.51
N ILE A 7 1.83 12.84 -3.24
CA ILE A 7 1.51 11.88 -2.18
C ILE A 7 0.16 11.21 -2.43
N GLN A 8 -0.84 11.95 -2.90
CA GLN A 8 -2.14 11.38 -3.24
C GLN A 8 -2.06 10.38 -4.40
N ASP A 9 -1.28 10.68 -5.43
CA ASP A 9 -1.03 9.78 -6.55
C ASP A 9 -0.34 8.48 -6.10
N ILE A 10 0.69 8.59 -5.27
CA ILE A 10 1.38 7.43 -4.68
C ILE A 10 0.41 6.59 -3.85
N ARG A 11 -0.42 7.22 -3.01
CA ARG A 11 -1.45 6.49 -2.23
C ARG A 11 -2.43 5.75 -3.12
N SER A 12 -2.83 6.35 -4.25
CA SER A 12 -3.73 5.71 -5.24
C SER A 12 -3.08 4.47 -5.86
N ILE A 13 -1.81 4.55 -6.24
CA ILE A 13 -1.03 3.43 -6.79
C ILE A 13 -0.87 2.30 -5.76
N ILE A 14 -0.53 2.63 -4.50
CA ILE A 14 -0.40 1.67 -3.41
C ILE A 14 -1.72 0.92 -3.19
N LYS A 15 -2.85 1.63 -3.15
CA LYS A 15 -4.18 1.01 -2.99
C LYS A 15 -4.50 0.04 -4.12
N LYS A 16 -4.29 0.44 -5.37
CA LYS A 16 -4.50 -0.46 -6.53
C LYS A 16 -3.61 -1.71 -6.46
N THR A 17 -2.37 -1.53 -6.01
CA THR A 17 -1.40 -2.62 -5.87
C THR A 17 -1.80 -3.59 -4.75
N LEU A 18 -2.33 -3.07 -3.64
CA LEU A 18 -2.86 -3.89 -2.54
C LEU A 18 -4.03 -4.75 -3.00
N GLU A 19 -4.99 -4.17 -3.73
CA GLU A 19 -6.13 -4.93 -4.25
C GLU A 19 -5.69 -6.04 -5.21
N LYS A 20 -4.73 -5.75 -6.10
CA LYS A 20 -4.13 -6.77 -6.96
C LYS A 20 -3.49 -7.91 -6.15
N TYR A 21 -2.70 -7.60 -5.12
CA TYR A 21 -2.08 -8.65 -4.32
C TYR A 21 -3.09 -9.47 -3.53
N LYS A 22 -4.20 -8.87 -3.07
CA LYS A 22 -5.28 -9.62 -2.43
C LYS A 22 -5.97 -10.55 -3.42
N GLU A 23 -6.24 -10.11 -4.64
CA GLU A 23 -6.78 -10.96 -5.71
C GLU A 23 -5.81 -12.09 -6.07
N ASP A 24 -4.53 -11.78 -6.25
CA ASP A 24 -3.48 -12.77 -6.55
C ASP A 24 -3.38 -13.84 -5.45
N ILE A 25 -3.59 -13.49 -4.17
CA ILE A 25 -3.64 -14.45 -3.07
C ILE A 25 -4.85 -15.38 -3.18
N ILE A 26 -6.02 -14.85 -3.51
CA ILE A 26 -7.27 -15.63 -3.59
C ILE A 26 -7.23 -16.63 -4.74
N TYR A 27 -6.63 -16.24 -5.87
CA TYR A 27 -6.71 -17.01 -7.12
C TYR A 27 -5.39 -17.66 -7.57
N GLY A 28 -4.23 -17.29 -7.02
CA GLY A 28 -2.93 -17.63 -7.60
C GLY A 28 -1.86 -18.11 -6.61
N VAL A 29 -2.20 -18.37 -5.35
CA VAL A 29 -1.24 -18.85 -4.35
C VAL A 29 -1.47 -20.33 -4.04
N ASP A 30 -0.61 -21.18 -4.60
CA ASP A 30 -0.69 -22.64 -4.44
C ASP A 30 0.20 -23.20 -3.33
N THR A 31 1.04 -22.37 -2.71
CA THR A 31 1.98 -22.79 -1.65
C THR A 31 1.95 -21.84 -0.45
N ILE A 32 2.26 -22.40 0.73
CA ILE A 32 2.35 -21.63 1.98
C ILE A 32 3.45 -20.56 1.90
N GLU A 33 4.57 -20.86 1.22
CA GLU A 33 5.67 -19.90 1.03
C GLU A 33 5.24 -18.71 0.17
N ASN A 34 4.51 -18.96 -0.91
CA ASN A 34 3.95 -17.90 -1.75
C ASN A 34 2.93 -17.05 -0.98
N LEU A 35 2.12 -17.68 -0.10
CA LEU A 35 1.19 -16.98 0.77
C LEU A 35 1.91 -16.07 1.77
N GLN A 36 2.97 -16.57 2.41
CA GLN A 36 3.76 -15.78 3.36
C GLN A 36 4.46 -14.61 2.68
N TYR A 37 5.00 -14.81 1.48
CA TYR A 37 5.61 -13.76 0.69
C TYR A 37 4.60 -12.67 0.28
N ALA A 38 3.42 -13.08 -0.18
CA ALA A 38 2.35 -12.14 -0.53
C ALA A 38 1.85 -11.37 0.70
N ARG A 39 1.68 -12.03 1.86
CA ARG A 39 1.38 -11.35 3.13
C ARG A 39 2.46 -10.33 3.52
N GLY A 40 3.73 -10.67 3.36
CA GLY A 40 4.84 -9.74 3.64
C GLY A 40 4.78 -8.48 2.79
N LYS A 41 4.47 -8.62 1.49
CA LYS A 41 4.27 -7.49 0.58
C LYS A 41 3.09 -6.60 0.97
N ILE A 42 1.96 -7.21 1.34
CA ILE A 42 0.78 -6.47 1.79
C ILE A 42 1.11 -5.65 3.04
N ASN A 43 1.72 -6.27 4.04
CA ASN A 43 2.07 -5.58 5.29
C ASN A 43 3.00 -4.37 5.05
N ALA A 44 3.98 -4.51 4.14
CA ALA A 44 4.89 -3.42 3.80
C ALA A 44 4.16 -2.25 3.10
N LEU A 45 3.22 -2.54 2.20
CA LEU A 45 2.42 -1.54 1.51
C LEU A 45 1.43 -0.83 2.45
N GLU A 46 0.86 -1.55 3.41
CA GLU A 46 -0.01 -0.96 4.45
C GLU A 46 0.76 -0.03 5.38
N ALA A 47 1.97 -0.43 5.80
CA ALA A 47 2.85 0.44 6.58
C ALA A 47 3.22 1.72 5.83
N LEU A 48 3.62 1.59 4.55
CA LEU A 48 3.93 2.75 3.71
C LEU A 48 2.71 3.67 3.53
N LEU A 49 1.52 3.10 3.35
CA LEU A 49 0.28 3.90 3.25
C LEU A 49 0.02 4.69 4.54
N GLN A 50 0.28 4.09 5.70
CA GLN A 50 0.15 4.75 6.99
C GLN A 50 1.14 5.91 7.12
N ASP A 51 2.42 5.70 6.78
CA ASP A 51 3.45 6.75 6.82
C ASP A 51 3.07 7.95 5.94
N LEU A 52 2.55 7.69 4.73
CA LEU A 52 2.07 8.75 3.82
C LEU A 52 0.84 9.49 4.38
N ASN A 53 -0.07 8.80 5.06
CA ASN A 53 -1.20 9.44 5.71
C ASN A 53 -0.74 10.37 6.85
N ASP A 54 0.24 9.92 7.63
CA ASP A 54 0.78 10.69 8.75
C ASP A 54 1.58 11.90 8.26
N LEU A 55 2.28 11.77 7.13
CA LEU A 55 2.94 12.90 6.46
C LEU A 55 1.93 13.96 6.00
N LEU A 56 0.84 13.55 5.35
CA LEU A 56 -0.22 14.48 4.94
C LEU A 56 -0.91 15.15 6.12
N LYS A 57 -1.16 14.43 7.21
CA LYS A 57 -1.74 15.04 8.42
C LYS A 57 -0.83 16.14 8.97
N LYS A 58 0.47 15.86 9.09
CA LYS A 58 1.46 16.86 9.53
C LYS A 58 1.52 18.09 8.63
N GLU A 59 1.38 17.92 7.32
CA GLU A 59 1.38 19.04 6.37
C GLU A 59 0.08 19.87 6.42
N ASN A 60 -1.07 19.24 6.72
CA ASN A 60 -2.36 19.94 6.86
C ASN A 60 -2.57 20.61 8.24
N ASP A 61 -1.86 20.15 9.27
CA ASP A 61 -1.89 20.72 10.63
C ASP A 61 -0.88 21.89 10.81
N LEU A 62 -0.14 22.26 9.76
CA LEU A 62 0.79 23.41 9.67
C LEU A 62 0.14 24.61 8.96
#